data_AF-A0A7Y3NMQ1-F1
#
_entry.id   AF-A0A7Y3NMQ1-F1
#
_cell.length_a   1.000
_cell.length_b   1.000
_cell.length_c   1.000
_cell.angle_alpha   90.00
_cell.angle_beta   90.00
_cell.angle_gamma   90.00
#
_symmetry.space_group_name_H-M   'P 1'
#
loop_
_entity.id
_entity.type
_entity.pdbx_description
1 polymer ?
#
loop_
_entity_poly.entity_id
_entity_poly.type
_entity_poly.pdbx_seq_one_letter_code
_entity_poly.pdbx_strand_id
1 'polypeptide(L)'
;MTGSKYPGRKSMENLSKLLAEDIMSASDEDLLAEFTECGGDPNAEAERLRALFEASIVKANKSRLAAARAGAAASRNAPRLSTACSPHDARQRLRSVLNQPGIPQRLTLAARKENELSDADVLGMLDDLRDLGLLPDEDDLA
;
A
#
# COMPACT_ATOMS: atom_id res chain seq x y z
N MET A 1 -28.51 45.59 21.89
CA MET A 1 -27.03 45.67 21.86
C MET A 1 -26.49 45.00 23.12
N THR A 2 -26.06 43.75 23.03
CA THR A 2 -25.56 42.98 24.18
C THR A 2 -24.08 43.29 24.38
N GLY A 3 -23.78 44.13 25.38
CA GLY A 3 -22.40 44.35 25.84
C GLY A 3 -21.79 43.02 26.28
N SER A 4 -20.62 42.67 25.73
CA SER A 4 -19.94 41.41 26.04
C SER A 4 -19.69 41.31 27.55
N LYS A 5 -20.25 40.28 28.19
CA LYS A 5 -20.19 40.03 29.65
C LYS A 5 -18.77 39.84 30.20
N TYR A 6 -17.73 39.75 29.36
CA TYR A 6 -16.34 39.53 29.78
C TYR A 6 -15.35 40.27 28.87
N PRO A 7 -15.12 41.59 29.09
CA PRO A 7 -14.19 42.38 28.27
C PRO A 7 -12.76 41.84 28.29
N GLY A 8 -12.32 41.25 29.41
CA GLY A 8 -10.99 40.64 29.54
C GLY A 8 -10.77 39.41 28.64
N ARG A 9 -11.79 38.56 28.43
CA ARG A 9 -11.67 37.41 27.51
C ARG A 9 -11.51 37.86 26.06
N LYS A 10 -12.33 38.83 25.64
CA LYS A 10 -12.25 39.41 24.30
C LYS A 10 -10.89 40.07 24.05
N SER A 11 -10.30 40.70 25.06
CA SER A 11 -8.96 41.27 24.96
C SER A 11 -7.88 40.21 24.76
N MET A 12 -7.97 39.07 25.45
CA MET A 12 -7.01 37.96 25.31
C MET A 12 -7.14 37.26 23.97
N GLU A 13 -8.36 37.05 23.48
CA GLU A 13 -8.61 36.53 22.13
C GLU A 13 -8.02 37.46 21.07
N ASN A 14 -8.23 38.78 21.19
CA ASN A 14 -7.65 39.75 20.27
C ASN A 14 -6.12 39.73 20.30
N LEU A 15 -5.49 39.61 21.47
CA LEU A 15 -4.03 39.51 21.60
C LEU A 15 -3.52 38.23 20.95
N SER A 16 -4.15 37.08 21.21
CA SER A 16 -3.75 35.81 20.58
C SER A 16 -3.86 35.87 19.07
N LYS A 17 -4.89 36.54 18.54
CA LYS A 17 -5.08 36.72 17.11
C LYS A 17 -3.99 37.61 16.52
N LEU A 18 -3.65 38.70 17.19
CA LEU A 18 -2.62 39.63 16.74
C LEU A 18 -1.24 38.96 16.73
N LEU A 19 -0.90 38.18 17.75
CA LEU A 19 0.35 37.40 17.80
C LEU A 19 0.41 36.32 16.72
N ALA A 20 -0.71 35.64 16.45
CA ALA A 20 -0.77 34.66 15.38
C ALA A 20 -0.62 35.32 14.00
N GLU A 21 -1.28 36.47 13.78
CA GLU A 21 -1.16 37.23 12.53
C GLU A 21 0.28 37.69 12.31
N ASP A 22 0.93 38.19 13.35
CA ASP A 22 2.33 38.65 13.33
C ASP A 22 3.27 37.53 12.87
N ILE A 23 3.22 36.37 13.54
CA ILE A 23 4.02 35.18 13.19
C ILE A 23 3.73 34.71 11.76
N MET A 24 2.46 34.72 11.34
CA MET A 24 2.06 34.28 9.99
C MET A 24 2.45 35.29 8.90
N SER A 25 2.70 36.55 9.28
CA SER A 25 3.11 37.63 8.38
C SER A 25 4.62 37.84 8.32
N ALA A 26 5.37 37.24 9.25
CA ALA A 26 6.83 37.29 9.28
C ALA A 26 7.41 36.63 8.02
N SER A 27 8.47 37.23 7.46
CA SER A 27 9.20 36.62 6.36
C SER A 27 10.09 35.47 6.85
N ASP A 28 10.46 34.56 5.95
CA ASP A 28 11.40 33.48 6.29
C ASP A 28 12.74 34.06 6.78
N GLU A 29 13.20 35.17 6.20
CA GLU A 29 14.41 35.87 6.62
C GLU A 29 14.29 36.41 8.05
N ASP A 30 13.16 37.02 8.41
CA ASP A 30 12.93 37.55 9.76
C ASP A 30 12.89 36.42 10.79
N LEU A 31 12.20 35.32 10.49
CA LEU A 31 12.12 34.15 11.36
C LEU A 31 13.49 33.49 11.59
N LEU A 32 14.31 33.40 10.53
CA LEU A 32 15.67 32.87 10.63
C LEU A 32 16.57 33.80 11.45
N ALA A 33 16.46 35.12 11.25
CA ALA A 33 17.19 36.11 12.02
C ALA A 33 16.85 36.01 13.51
N GLU A 34 15.56 36.05 13.88
CA GLU A 34 15.11 35.91 15.27
C GLU A 34 15.56 34.59 15.91
N PHE A 35 15.51 33.49 15.15
CA PHE A 35 15.96 32.19 15.63
C PHE A 35 17.47 32.19 15.93
N THR A 36 18.28 32.82 15.08
CA THR A 36 19.72 32.97 15.33
C THR A 36 20.04 33.91 16.47
N GLU A 37 19.29 35.01 16.63
CA GLU A 37 19.43 35.94 17.77
C GLU A 37 19.12 35.27 19.11
N CYS A 38 18.18 34.32 19.12
CA CYS A 38 17.88 33.47 20.28
C CYS A 38 18.93 32.37 20.53
N GLY A 39 20.01 32.33 19.77
CA GLY A 39 21.09 31.34 19.90
C GLY A 39 20.84 30.02 19.17
N GLY A 40 19.83 29.95 18.29
CA GLY A 40 19.57 28.80 17.43
C GLY A 40 20.51 28.74 16.22
N ASP A 41 20.70 27.54 15.68
CA ASP A 41 21.37 27.32 14.39
C ASP A 41 20.37 26.68 13.41
N PRO A 42 19.88 27.43 12.39
CA PRO A 42 18.94 26.90 11.40
C PRO A 42 19.44 25.65 10.70
N ASN A 43 20.74 25.54 10.44
CA ASN A 43 21.29 24.40 9.72
C ASN A 43 21.28 23.14 10.59
N ALA A 44 21.72 23.25 11.84
CA ALA A 44 21.68 22.14 12.79
C ALA A 44 20.24 21.66 13.03
N GLU A 45 19.27 22.57 13.17
CA GLU A 45 17.87 22.18 13.37
C GLU A 45 17.27 21.55 12.11
N ALA A 46 17.60 22.06 10.91
CA ALA A 46 17.18 21.44 9.65
C ALA A 46 17.76 20.02 9.50
N GLU A 47 19.03 19.81 9.85
CA GLU A 47 19.65 18.47 9.86
C GLU A 47 18.97 17.53 10.86
N ARG A 48 18.66 18.03 12.07
CA ARG A 48 17.93 17.27 13.09
C ARG A 48 16.57 16.81 12.58
N LEU A 49 15.82 17.70 11.92
CA LEU A 49 14.51 17.38 11.34
C LEU A 49 14.63 16.38 10.20
N ARG A 50 15.60 16.55 9.29
CA ARG A 50 15.87 15.59 8.20
C ARG A 50 16.12 14.18 8.75
N ALA A 51 17.01 14.05 9.73
CA ALA A 51 17.31 12.77 10.36
C ALA A 51 16.06 12.12 10.99
N LEU A 52 15.21 12.92 11.64
CA LEU A 52 13.95 12.45 12.22
C LEU A 52 12.96 11.95 11.16
N PHE A 53 12.83 12.66 10.04
CA PHE A 53 11.99 12.24 8.93
C PHE A 53 12.51 10.97 8.27
N GLU A 54 13.80 10.86 8.01
CA GLU A 54 14.42 9.66 7.45
C GLU A 54 14.18 8.44 8.34
N ALA A 55 14.40 8.57 9.65
CA ALA A 55 14.12 7.49 10.60
C ALA A 55 12.64 7.07 10.58
N SER A 56 11.73 8.04 10.46
CA SER A 56 10.29 7.80 10.41
C SER A 56 9.88 7.08 9.11
N ILE A 57 10.46 7.47 7.97
CA ILE A 57 10.24 6.82 6.66
C ILE A 57 10.71 5.36 6.71
N VAL A 58 11.91 5.11 7.24
CA VAL A 58 12.46 3.75 7.39
C VAL A 58 11.53 2.89 8.25
N LYS A 59 11.04 3.43 9.38
CA LYS A 59 10.10 2.73 10.25
C LYS A 59 8.78 2.41 9.54
N ALA A 60 8.20 3.37 8.83
CA ALA A 60 6.96 3.17 8.08
C ALA A 60 7.12 2.12 6.97
N ASN A 61 8.22 2.17 6.23
CA ASN A 61 8.52 1.20 5.18
C ASN A 61 8.72 -0.22 5.74
N LYS A 62 9.41 -0.35 6.88
CA LYS A 62 9.58 -1.64 7.57
C LYS A 62 8.23 -2.22 8.02
N SER A 63 7.35 -1.37 8.57
CA SER A 63 6.00 -1.78 8.96
C SER A 63 5.18 -2.28 7.77
N ARG A 64 5.16 -1.52 6.67
CA ARG A 64 4.52 -1.91 5.41
C ARG A 64 5.04 -3.25 4.88
N LEU A 65 6.36 -3.45 4.89
CA LEU A 65 6.98 -4.69 4.44
C LEU A 65 6.56 -5.88 5.32
N ALA A 66 6.53 -5.69 6.65
CA ALA A 66 6.09 -6.72 7.57
C ALA A 66 4.61 -7.11 7.33
N ALA A 67 3.73 -6.11 7.15
CA ALA A 67 2.32 -6.33 6.82
C ALA A 67 2.15 -7.08 5.49
N ALA A 68 2.89 -6.68 4.45
CA ALA A 68 2.87 -7.36 3.16
C ALA A 68 3.34 -8.82 3.25
N ARG A 69 4.40 -9.09 4.01
CA ARG A 69 4.88 -10.45 4.27
C ARG A 69 3.85 -11.29 5.01
N ALA A 70 3.19 -10.73 6.02
CA ALA A 70 2.13 -11.39 6.76
C ALA A 70 0.93 -11.71 5.84
N GLY A 71 0.53 -10.77 4.99
CA GLY A 71 -0.52 -10.98 3.99
C GLY A 71 -0.17 -12.06 2.97
N ALA A 72 1.05 -12.07 2.45
CA ALA A 72 1.51 -13.10 1.52
C ALA A 72 1.57 -14.49 2.17
N ALA A 73 2.00 -14.58 3.43
CA ALA A 73 2.00 -15.83 4.19
C ALA A 73 0.56 -16.32 4.47
N ALA A 74 -0.35 -15.41 4.82
CA ALA A 74 -1.76 -15.74 5.03
C ALA A 74 -2.44 -16.23 3.75
N SER A 75 -2.18 -15.58 2.61
CA SER A 75 -2.68 -16.02 1.30
C SER A 75 -2.13 -17.39 0.89
N ARG A 76 -0.84 -17.65 1.16
CA ARG A 76 -0.24 -18.97 0.90
C ARG A 76 -0.87 -20.09 1.74
N ASN A 77 -1.18 -19.79 3.00
CA ASN A 77 -1.70 -20.77 3.95
C ASN A 77 -3.23 -20.82 4.00
N ALA A 78 -3.92 -19.95 3.26
CA ALA A 78 -5.36 -19.98 3.16
C ALA A 78 -5.76 -21.31 2.51
N PRO A 79 -6.69 -22.08 3.11
CA PRO A 79 -7.19 -23.30 2.49
C PRO A 79 -7.84 -22.92 1.17
N ARG A 80 -7.16 -23.26 0.07
CA ARG A 80 -7.73 -23.15 -1.27
C ARG A 80 -8.84 -24.18 -1.35
N LEU A 81 -10.05 -23.75 -1.69
CA LEU A 81 -11.16 -24.64 -2.00
C LEU A 81 -10.80 -25.35 -3.30
N SER A 82 -10.02 -26.43 -3.19
CA SER A 82 -9.84 -27.39 -4.26
C SER A 82 -11.21 -28.05 -4.45
N THR A 83 -11.94 -27.61 -5.48
CA THR A 83 -13.02 -28.43 -6.02
C THR A 83 -12.38 -29.75 -6.43
N ALA A 84 -12.93 -30.87 -5.96
CA ALA A 84 -12.43 -32.20 -6.22
C ALA A 84 -12.59 -32.52 -7.73
N CYS A 85 -11.68 -32.01 -8.54
CA CYS A 85 -11.62 -32.26 -9.96
C CYS A 85 -10.81 -33.54 -10.18
N SER A 86 -11.31 -34.46 -11.01
CA SER A 86 -10.52 -35.64 -11.35
C SER A 86 -9.27 -35.19 -12.12
N PRO A 87 -8.11 -35.86 -11.97
CA PRO A 87 -6.89 -35.50 -12.71
C PRO A 87 -7.08 -35.46 -14.24
N HIS A 88 -7.99 -36.28 -14.75
CA HIS A 88 -8.37 -36.29 -16.16
C HIS A 88 -9.09 -34.99 -16.57
N ASP A 89 -10.09 -34.57 -15.79
CA ASP A 89 -10.87 -33.36 -16.08
C ASP A 89 -10.02 -32.10 -15.93
N ALA A 90 -9.10 -32.09 -14.97
CA ALA A 90 -8.12 -31.02 -14.80
C ALA A 90 -7.23 -30.88 -16.05
N ARG A 91 -6.68 -31.99 -16.57
CA ARG A 91 -5.87 -31.98 -17.79
C ARG A 91 -6.68 -31.52 -19.01
N GLN A 92 -7.92 -31.97 -19.13
CA GLN A 92 -8.81 -31.56 -20.22
C GLN A 92 -9.13 -30.05 -20.17
N ARG A 93 -9.40 -29.52 -18.98
CA ARG A 93 -9.63 -28.09 -18.76
C ARG A 93 -8.40 -27.27 -19.09
N LEU A 94 -7.22 -27.71 -18.65
CA LEU A 94 -5.94 -27.03 -18.95
C LEU A 94 -5.71 -26.96 -20.47
N ARG A 95 -5.95 -28.07 -21.20
CA ARG A 95 -5.89 -28.09 -22.67
C ARG A 95 -6.87 -27.12 -23.32
N SER A 96 -8.10 -27.04 -22.81
CA SER A 96 -9.12 -26.15 -23.37
C SER A 96 -8.71 -24.68 -23.28
N VAL A 97 -8.11 -24.28 -22.15
CA VAL A 97 -7.61 -22.92 -21.91
C VAL A 97 -6.40 -22.63 -22.81
N LEU A 98 -5.41 -23.52 -22.87
CA LEU A 98 -4.21 -23.35 -23.70
C LEU A 98 -4.51 -23.21 -25.19
N ASN A 99 -5.64 -23.76 -25.66
CA ASN A 99 -6.07 -23.67 -27.05
C ASN A 99 -6.95 -22.44 -27.35
N GLN A 100 -7.28 -21.61 -26.36
CA GLN A 100 -8.05 -20.38 -26.59
C GLN A 100 -7.22 -19.30 -27.30
N PRO A 101 -7.78 -18.63 -28.32
CA PRO A 101 -7.10 -17.53 -29.01
C PRO A 101 -7.00 -16.30 -28.09
N GLY A 102 -5.77 -15.91 -27.73
CA GLY A 102 -5.51 -14.73 -26.89
C GLY A 102 -4.54 -14.95 -25.72
N ILE A 103 -4.21 -16.20 -25.40
CA ILE A 103 -3.23 -16.50 -24.33
C ILE A 103 -1.80 -16.29 -24.84
N PRO A 104 -0.95 -15.52 -24.11
CA PRO A 104 0.40 -15.24 -24.56
C PRO A 104 1.25 -16.51 -24.60
N GLN A 105 1.85 -16.78 -25.77
CA GLN A 105 2.65 -17.96 -26.11
C GLN A 105 3.82 -18.24 -25.12
N ARG A 106 4.22 -17.26 -24.31
CA ARG A 106 5.28 -17.40 -23.29
C ARG A 106 4.82 -18.10 -22.01
N LEU A 107 3.53 -18.07 -21.66
CA LEU A 107 2.96 -18.88 -20.56
C LEU A 107 2.94 -20.38 -20.93
N THR A 108 2.94 -20.70 -22.23
CA THR A 108 2.56 -22.02 -22.77
C THR A 108 3.70 -23.03 -22.95
N LEU A 109 4.95 -22.67 -22.65
CA LEU A 109 6.11 -23.53 -22.96
C LEU A 109 6.25 -24.72 -22.00
N ALA A 110 5.96 -24.50 -20.70
CA ALA A 110 5.89 -25.57 -19.70
C ALA A 110 4.57 -26.38 -19.81
N ALA A 111 3.47 -25.71 -20.13
CA ALA A 111 2.14 -26.33 -20.21
C ALA A 111 1.96 -27.23 -21.46
N ARG A 112 2.75 -27.03 -22.53
CA ARG A 112 2.80 -27.95 -23.69
C ARG A 112 3.38 -29.32 -23.38
N LYS A 113 4.09 -29.47 -22.27
CA LYS A 113 4.61 -30.75 -21.77
C LYS A 113 3.75 -31.32 -20.64
N GLU A 114 2.44 -31.17 -20.75
CA GLU A 114 1.45 -31.70 -19.80
C GLU A 114 1.68 -33.17 -19.39
N ASN A 115 2.19 -34.02 -20.28
CA ASN A 115 2.50 -35.43 -19.98
C ASN A 115 3.69 -35.63 -19.02
N GLU A 116 4.55 -34.62 -18.84
CA GLU A 116 5.67 -34.64 -17.89
C GLU A 116 5.30 -33.98 -16.54
N LEU A 117 4.13 -33.33 -16.44
CA LEU A 117 3.65 -32.66 -15.22
C LEU A 117 2.89 -33.64 -14.32
N SER A 118 3.13 -33.55 -13.00
CA SER A 118 2.34 -34.30 -12.02
C SER A 118 0.91 -33.77 -11.96
N ASP A 119 -0.03 -34.59 -11.49
CA ASP A 119 -1.42 -34.17 -11.34
C ASP A 119 -1.56 -32.96 -10.39
N ALA A 120 -0.67 -32.85 -9.39
CA ALA A 120 -0.61 -31.72 -8.48
C ALA A 120 -0.15 -30.43 -9.19
N ASP A 121 0.81 -30.53 -10.11
CA ASP A 121 1.28 -29.38 -10.90
C ASP A 121 0.20 -28.88 -11.86
N VAL A 122 -0.56 -29.80 -12.46
CA VAL A 122 -1.68 -29.47 -13.36
C VAL A 122 -2.79 -28.71 -12.61
N LEU A 123 -3.16 -29.18 -11.42
CA LEU A 123 -4.15 -28.51 -10.58
C LEU A 123 -3.66 -27.12 -10.12
N GLY A 124 -2.39 -27.01 -9.72
CA GLY A 124 -1.78 -25.73 -9.35
C GLY A 124 -1.78 -24.72 -10.50
N MET A 125 -1.46 -25.17 -11.73
CA MET A 125 -1.51 -24.30 -12.91
C MET A 125 -2.91 -23.81 -13.24
N LEU A 126 -3.95 -24.65 -13.07
CA LEU A 126 -5.33 -24.23 -13.27
C LEU A 126 -5.76 -23.17 -12.25
N ASP A 127 -5.37 -23.34 -10.99
CA ASP A 127 -5.64 -22.35 -9.95
C ASP A 127 -4.92 -21.02 -10.24
N ASP A 128 -3.65 -21.06 -10.65
CA ASP A 128 -2.91 -19.85 -11.03
C ASP A 128 -3.55 -19.15 -12.25
N LEU A 129 -4.09 -19.90 -13.21
CA LEU A 129 -4.83 -19.35 -14.36
C LEU A 129 -6.18 -18.74 -13.95
N ARG A 130 -6.83 -19.28 -12.91
CA ARG A 130 -8.04 -18.69 -12.32
C ARG A 130 -7.72 -17.39 -11.58
N ASP A 131 -6.64 -17.38 -10.79
CA ASP A 131 -6.17 -16.17 -10.09
C ASP A 131 -5.79 -15.04 -11.07
N LEU A 132 -5.36 -15.39 -12.29
CA LEU A 132 -5.08 -14.44 -13.37
C LEU A 132 -6.34 -13.96 -14.12
N GLY A 133 -7.54 -14.46 -13.78
CA GLY A 133 -8.80 -14.13 -14.44
C GLY A 133 -8.92 -14.66 -15.87
N LEU A 134 -8.10 -15.66 -16.23
CA LEU A 134 -8.11 -16.30 -17.56
C LEU A 134 -9.09 -17.47 -17.64
N LEU A 135 -9.65 -17.87 -16.50
CA LEU A 135 -10.70 -18.87 -16.37
C LEU A 135 -11.94 -18.20 -15.75
N PRO A 136 -13.15 -18.46 -16.26
CA PRO A 136 -14.38 -18.08 -15.57
C PRO A 136 -14.47 -18.81 -14.23
N ASP A 137 -15.02 -18.13 -13.21
CA ASP A 137 -15.33 -18.75 -11.93
C ASP A 137 -16.39 -19.84 -12.16
N GLU A 138 -16.21 -21.02 -11.54
CA GLU A 138 -17.13 -22.15 -11.75
C GLU A 138 -18.57 -21.84 -11.26
N ASP A 139 -18.74 -20.77 -10.48
CA ASP A 139 -20.04 -20.26 -10.03
C ASP A 139 -20.85 -19.58 -11.15
N ASP A 140 -20.23 -19.19 -12.27
CA ASP A 140 -20.90 -18.60 -13.43
C ASP A 140 -21.43 -19.65 -14.43
N LEU A 141 -21.22 -20.95 -14.18
CA LEU A 141 -21.63 -22.06 -15.06
C LEU A 141 -22.77 -22.92 -14.48
N ALA A 142 -23.51 -22.41 -13.49
CA ALA A 142 -24.73 -23.03 -12.95
C ALA A 142 -26.01 -22.55 -13.64
#